data_AF-A0A240ED68-F1
#
_entry.id   AF-A0A240ED68-F1
#
_cell.length_a   1.000
_cell.length_b   1.000
_cell.length_c   1.000
_cell.angle_alpha   90.00
_cell.angle_beta   90.00
_cell.angle_gamma   90.00
#
_symmetry.space_group_name_H-M   'P 1'
#
loop_
_entity.id
_entity.type
_entity.pdbx_description
1 polymer ?
#
loop_
_entity_poly.entity_id
_entity_poly.type
_entity_poly.pdbx_seq_one_letter_code
_entity_poly.pdbx_strand_id
1 'polypeptide(L)'
;MQEKNAKEAFSQRLKQQLAKYSWPVNSPTWLAREFNLRYSGQSISVQTASNWLSGNAIPNQDKLQILATWLDTSSQWLRFGEEQPSESKPDQGLIYNHPIQLGDLANKFEKLNNKQKFLIYHLIDEMLIQQDAP
;
A
#
# COMPACT_ATOMS: atom_id res chain seq x y z
N MET A 1 22.34 -11.53 -17.32
CA MET A 1 22.70 -11.66 -15.89
C MET A 1 22.01 -10.66 -14.95
N GLN A 2 21.48 -9.52 -15.43
CA GLN A 2 20.86 -8.49 -14.57
C GLN A 2 19.51 -8.92 -13.94
N GLU A 3 18.70 -9.69 -14.66
CA GLU A 3 17.35 -10.08 -14.19
C GLU A 3 17.36 -11.03 -12.99
N LYS A 4 18.37 -11.90 -12.89
CA LYS A 4 18.51 -12.84 -11.77
C LYS A 4 18.77 -12.11 -10.44
N ASN A 5 19.64 -11.11 -10.50
CA ASN A 5 19.96 -10.25 -9.35
C ASN A 5 18.74 -9.46 -8.85
N ALA A 6 17.89 -8.96 -9.76
CA ALA A 6 16.68 -8.23 -9.37
C ALA A 6 15.67 -9.11 -8.60
N LYS A 7 15.49 -10.36 -9.04
CA LYS A 7 14.57 -11.31 -8.37
C LYS A 7 15.09 -11.75 -7.00
N GLU A 8 16.40 -11.99 -6.89
CA GLU A 8 17.05 -12.29 -5.61
C GLU A 8 16.98 -11.10 -4.64
N ALA A 9 17.26 -9.88 -5.12
CA ALA A 9 17.16 -8.67 -4.30
C ALA A 9 15.73 -8.42 -3.79
N PHE A 10 14.71 -8.64 -4.63
CA PHE A 10 13.30 -8.60 -4.22
C PHE A 10 13.01 -9.60 -3.10
N SER A 11 13.44 -10.85 -3.25
CA SER A 11 13.26 -11.89 -2.23
C SER A 11 13.88 -11.51 -0.89
N GLN A 12 15.11 -10.98 -0.91
CA GLN A 12 15.80 -10.52 0.29
C GLN A 12 15.01 -9.41 1.00
N ARG A 13 14.53 -8.41 0.27
CA ARG A 13 13.72 -7.30 0.82
C ARG A 13 12.39 -7.78 1.37
N LEU A 14 11.72 -8.69 0.67
CA LEU A 14 10.49 -9.30 1.13
C LEU A 14 10.72 -10.03 2.47
N LYS A 15 11.77 -10.84 2.57
CA LYS A 15 12.14 -11.52 3.82
C LYS A 15 12.49 -10.54 4.93
N GLN A 16 13.20 -9.45 4.62
CA GLN A 16 13.53 -8.40 5.58
C GLN A 16 12.28 -7.75 6.16
N GLN A 17 11.28 -7.40 5.32
CA GLN A 17 10.02 -6.84 5.81
C GLN A 17 9.25 -7.87 6.64
N LEU A 18 9.14 -9.12 6.19
CA LEU A 18 8.53 -10.19 6.98
C LEU A 18 9.21 -10.35 8.36
N ALA A 19 10.55 -10.31 8.40
CA ALA A 19 11.32 -10.39 9.64
C ALA A 19 11.09 -9.17 10.55
N LYS A 20 10.96 -7.97 9.99
CA LYS A 20 10.63 -6.73 10.72
C LYS A 20 9.32 -6.86 11.50
N TYR A 21 8.31 -7.50 10.91
CA TYR A 21 7.03 -7.78 11.57
C TYR A 21 7.01 -9.09 12.37
N SER A 22 8.15 -9.76 12.54
CA SER A 22 8.26 -11.08 13.19
C SER A 22 7.35 -12.15 12.58
N TRP A 23 7.10 -12.06 11.27
CA TRP A 23 6.31 -13.00 10.49
C TRP A 23 7.17 -14.15 9.93
N PRO A 24 6.57 -15.31 9.60
CA PRO A 24 7.32 -16.48 9.16
C PRO A 24 7.91 -16.27 7.75
N VAL A 25 9.19 -15.90 7.70
CA VAL A 25 9.96 -15.61 6.47
C VAL A 25 10.15 -16.80 5.54
N ASN A 26 10.02 -18.03 6.06
CA ASN A 26 10.26 -19.28 5.33
C ASN A 26 8.98 -20.09 5.07
N SER A 27 7.80 -19.54 5.36
CA SER A 27 6.54 -20.26 5.19
C SER A 27 5.76 -19.75 3.97
N PRO A 28 5.99 -20.31 2.76
CA PRO A 28 5.25 -19.90 1.57
C PRO A 28 3.74 -20.16 1.68
N THR A 29 3.33 -21.18 2.44
CA THR A 29 1.93 -21.48 2.71
C THR A 29 1.25 -20.37 3.50
N TRP A 30 1.94 -19.83 4.51
CA TRP A 30 1.44 -18.72 5.31
C TRP A 30 1.36 -17.45 4.47
N LEU A 31 2.42 -17.13 3.72
CA LEU A 31 2.44 -15.96 2.83
C LEU A 31 1.31 -16.00 1.79
N ALA A 32 1.09 -17.16 1.15
CA ALA A 32 0.03 -17.33 0.18
C ALA A 32 -1.36 -17.14 0.80
N ARG A 33 -1.59 -17.69 2.00
CA ARG A 33 -2.85 -17.55 2.72
C ARG A 33 -3.14 -16.09 3.06
N GLU A 34 -2.20 -15.41 3.73
CA GLU A 34 -2.37 -14.02 4.13
C GLU A 34 -2.56 -13.09 2.93
N PHE A 35 -1.80 -13.32 1.85
CA PHE A 35 -1.98 -12.57 0.62
C PHE A 35 -3.39 -12.79 0.03
N ASN A 36 -3.85 -14.03 -0.05
CA ASN A 36 -5.17 -14.36 -0.60
C ASN A 36 -6.33 -13.82 0.24
N LEU A 37 -6.15 -13.65 1.56
CA LEU A 37 -7.15 -13.02 2.43
C LEU A 37 -7.31 -11.53 2.13
N ARG A 38 -6.23 -10.87 1.73
CA ARG A 38 -6.21 -9.42 1.43
C ARG A 38 -6.47 -9.11 -0.03
N TYR A 39 -6.29 -10.09 -0.92
CA TYR A 39 -6.48 -9.95 -2.35
C TYR A 39 -7.84 -10.47 -2.80
N SER A 40 -8.73 -9.56 -3.19
CA SER A 40 -10.08 -9.90 -3.69
C SER A 40 -10.10 -10.42 -5.14
N GLY A 41 -8.94 -10.49 -5.79
CA GLY A 41 -8.80 -10.93 -7.18
C GLY A 41 -8.37 -12.40 -7.32
N GLN A 42 -7.56 -12.68 -8.34
CA GLN A 42 -7.02 -14.01 -8.62
C GLN A 42 -6.04 -14.50 -7.54
N SER A 43 -6.48 -15.44 -6.71
CA SER A 43 -5.66 -16.04 -5.65
C SER A 43 -4.32 -16.54 -6.17
N ILE A 44 -3.29 -16.42 -5.34
CA ILE A 44 -1.96 -16.98 -5.59
C ILE A 44 -1.86 -18.37 -5.00
N SER A 45 -1.16 -19.26 -5.71
CA SER A 45 -0.82 -20.58 -5.20
C SER A 45 0.39 -20.51 -4.27
N VAL A 46 0.53 -21.49 -3.38
CA VAL A 46 1.70 -21.64 -2.49
C VAL A 46 3.01 -21.67 -3.26
N GLN A 47 3.01 -22.27 -4.46
CA GLN A 47 4.17 -22.30 -5.36
C GLN A 47 4.57 -20.89 -5.82
N THR A 48 3.62 -20.00 -6.08
CA THR A 48 3.89 -18.60 -6.43
C THR A 48 4.54 -17.86 -5.26
N ALA A 49 4.01 -18.02 -4.04
CA ALA A 49 4.60 -17.47 -2.83
C ALA A 49 6.01 -18.02 -2.56
N SER A 50 6.23 -19.32 -2.80
CA SER A 50 7.56 -19.94 -2.71
C SER A 50 8.54 -19.33 -3.71
N ASN A 51 8.09 -19.05 -4.94
CA ASN A 51 8.92 -18.40 -5.95
C ASN A 51 9.27 -16.95 -5.59
N TRP A 52 8.39 -16.23 -4.90
CA TRP A 52 8.68 -14.89 -4.37
C TRP A 52 9.72 -14.94 -3.26
N LEU A 53 9.55 -15.84 -2.29
CA LEU A 53 10.49 -16.02 -1.19
C LEU A 53 11.84 -16.57 -1.65
N SER A 54 11.88 -17.34 -2.73
CA SER A 54 13.13 -17.91 -3.27
C SER A 54 13.84 -16.98 -4.28
N GLY A 55 13.21 -15.88 -4.68
CA GLY A 55 13.76 -14.98 -5.70
C GLY A 55 13.75 -15.59 -7.10
N ASN A 56 12.83 -16.53 -7.36
CA ASN A 56 12.64 -17.13 -8.68
C ASN A 56 11.65 -16.33 -9.54
N ALA A 57 10.76 -15.56 -8.91
CA ALA A 57 9.77 -14.73 -9.59
C ALA A 57 9.54 -13.41 -8.85
N ILE A 58 9.31 -12.35 -9.62
CA ILE A 58 8.82 -11.06 -9.12
C ILE A 58 7.30 -11.01 -9.38
N PRO A 59 6.47 -10.60 -8.41
CA PRO A 59 5.04 -10.41 -8.64
C PRO A 59 4.75 -9.37 -9.71
N ASN A 60 3.65 -9.56 -10.45
CA ASN A 60 3.11 -8.51 -11.32
C ASN A 60 2.73 -7.27 -10.51
N GLN A 61 2.63 -6.12 -11.19
CA GLN A 61 2.45 -4.81 -10.57
C GLN A 61 1.28 -4.76 -9.57
N ASP A 62 0.12 -5.35 -9.90
CA ASP A 62 -1.03 -5.44 -9.00
C ASP A 62 -0.71 -6.18 -7.71
N LYS A 63 -0.11 -7.37 -7.81
CA LYS A 63 0.25 -8.20 -6.64
C LYS A 63 1.36 -7.55 -5.82
N LEU A 64 2.26 -6.85 -6.49
CA LEU A 64 3.36 -6.14 -5.86
C LEU A 64 2.85 -4.92 -5.08
N GLN A 65 1.87 -4.19 -5.60
CA GLN A 65 1.18 -3.11 -4.87
C GLN A 65 0.47 -3.64 -3.64
N ILE A 66 -0.23 -4.78 -3.72
CA ILE A 66 -0.91 -5.38 -2.56
C ILE A 66 0.09 -5.84 -1.49
N LEU A 67 1.20 -6.45 -1.90
CA LEU A 67 2.29 -6.78 -0.97
C LEU A 67 2.87 -5.51 -0.32
N ALA A 68 3.05 -4.45 -1.10
CA ALA A 68 3.57 -3.17 -0.63
C ALA A 68 2.64 -2.54 0.41
N THR A 69 1.34 -2.45 0.12
CA THR A 69 0.32 -1.98 1.06
C THR A 69 0.23 -2.87 2.30
N TRP A 70 0.35 -4.19 2.16
CA TRP A 70 0.31 -5.09 3.32
C TRP A 70 1.55 -4.95 4.21
N LEU A 71 2.73 -4.80 3.61
CA LEU A 71 4.01 -4.66 4.32
C LEU A 71 4.31 -3.22 4.73
N ASP A 72 3.36 -2.30 4.54
CA ASP A 72 3.53 -0.86 4.80
C ASP A 72 4.81 -0.30 4.15
N THR A 73 5.05 -0.67 2.89
CA THR A 73 6.25 -0.28 2.13
C THR A 73 5.89 0.14 0.73
N SER A 74 6.84 0.70 -0.01
CA SER A 74 6.64 1.12 -1.39
C SER A 74 6.86 -0.03 -2.37
N SER A 75 6.00 -0.16 -3.38
CA SER A 75 6.17 -1.15 -4.45
C SER A 75 7.50 -0.99 -5.20
N GLN A 76 7.94 0.26 -5.41
CA GLN A 76 9.24 0.55 -5.99
C GLN A 76 10.40 0.13 -5.09
N TRP A 77 10.27 0.34 -3.77
CA TRP A 77 11.28 -0.12 -2.81
C TRP A 77 11.36 -1.65 -2.79
N LEU A 78 10.22 -2.34 -2.77
CA LEU A 78 10.20 -3.81 -2.78
C LEU A 78 10.86 -4.38 -4.05
N ARG A 79 10.65 -3.73 -5.21
CA ARG A 79 11.17 -4.17 -6.52
C ARG A 79 12.63 -3.78 -6.77
N PHE A 80 12.99 -2.52 -6.54
CA PHE A 80 14.28 -1.96 -6.93
C PHE A 80 15.18 -1.63 -5.73
N GLY A 81 14.61 -1.47 -4.53
CA GLY A 81 15.33 -1.10 -3.30
C GLY A 81 15.79 0.33 -3.28
N GLU A 82 15.27 1.14 -4.19
CA GLU A 82 15.51 2.57 -4.22
C GLU A 82 14.53 3.21 -3.24
N GLU A 83 15.06 3.72 -2.13
CA GLU A 83 14.36 4.67 -1.26
C GLU A 83 14.24 5.99 -2.03
N GLN A 84 13.31 6.07 -2.97
CA GLN A 84 12.92 7.36 -3.50
C GLN A 84 12.20 8.13 -2.37
N PRO A 85 12.62 9.35 -2.04
CA PRO A 85 11.87 10.21 -1.15
C PRO A 85 10.51 10.46 -1.80
N SER A 86 9.47 9.87 -1.20
CA SER A 86 8.06 10.25 -1.29
C SER A 86 7.65 11.00 -2.56
N GLU A 87 7.31 10.30 -3.64
CA GLU A 87 6.43 10.91 -4.65
C GLU A 87 5.63 9.87 -5.47
N SER A 88 4.30 10.07 -5.44
CA SER A 88 3.34 9.77 -6.51
C SER A 88 2.71 8.36 -6.61
N LYS A 89 1.74 8.08 -5.71
CA LYS A 89 0.30 7.84 -6.02
C LYS A 89 -0.51 7.66 -4.71
N PRO A 90 -1.79 8.05 -4.67
CA PRO A 90 -2.52 8.30 -3.43
C PRO A 90 -2.96 6.98 -2.79
N ASP A 91 -2.13 6.47 -1.89
CA ASP A 91 -2.50 5.42 -0.95
C ASP A 91 -3.47 6.00 0.08
N GLN A 92 -4.67 5.41 0.18
CA GLN A 92 -5.76 5.88 1.03
C GLN A 92 -5.51 5.69 2.54
N GLY A 93 -4.25 5.46 2.97
CA GLY A 93 -3.84 5.39 4.37
C GLY A 93 -3.24 6.67 4.95
N LEU A 94 -2.87 7.69 4.16
CA LEU A 94 -2.10 8.86 4.63
C LEU A 94 -2.84 10.23 4.55
N ILE A 95 -4.16 10.26 4.65
CA ILE A 95 -4.95 11.52 4.53
C ILE A 95 -4.80 12.44 5.76
N TYR A 96 -4.21 11.99 6.87
CA TYR A 96 -4.14 12.76 8.12
C TYR A 96 -2.81 13.48 8.39
N ASN A 97 -1.79 13.31 7.54
CA ASN A 97 -0.44 13.90 7.77
C ASN A 97 0.05 14.77 6.60
N HIS A 98 -0.84 15.16 5.68
CA HIS A 98 -0.51 16.13 4.62
C HIS A 98 -1.34 17.40 4.84
N PRO A 99 -0.72 18.60 4.81
CA PRO A 99 -1.49 19.85 4.88
C PRO A 99 -2.52 19.85 3.74
N ILE A 100 -3.79 20.05 4.09
CA ILE A 100 -4.88 20.05 3.11
C ILE A 100 -4.69 21.25 2.18
N GLN A 101 -4.32 20.98 0.92
CA GLN A 101 -4.19 22.01 -0.10
C GLN A 101 -5.56 22.35 -0.68
N LEU A 102 -5.99 23.61 -0.54
CA LEU A 102 -7.32 24.08 -0.96
C LEU A 102 -7.65 23.75 -2.42
N GLY A 103 -6.65 23.80 -3.31
CA GLY A 103 -6.82 23.46 -4.74
C GLY A 103 -7.11 21.97 -4.99
N ASP A 104 -6.51 21.06 -4.22
CA ASP A 104 -6.77 19.62 -4.33
C ASP A 104 -8.14 19.27 -3.73
N LEU A 105 -8.49 19.91 -2.62
CA LEU A 105 -9.81 19.78 -1.97
C LEU A 105 -10.94 20.18 -2.92
N ALA A 106 -10.83 21.34 -3.59
CA ALA A 106 -11.85 21.82 -4.50
C ALA A 106 -12.10 20.84 -5.66
N ASN A 107 -11.02 20.37 -6.31
CA ASN A 107 -11.09 19.40 -7.41
C ASN A 107 -11.72 18.06 -6.98
N LYS A 108 -11.43 17.61 -5.75
CA LYS A 108 -12.06 16.40 -5.18
C LYS A 108 -13.52 16.63 -4.83
N PHE A 109 -13.84 17.81 -4.30
CA PHE A 109 -15.19 18.19 -3.92
C PHE A 109 -16.12 18.23 -5.14
N GLU A 110 -15.66 18.75 -6.28
CA GLU A 110 -16.46 18.81 -7.50
C GLU A 110 -16.92 17.42 -7.99
N LYS A 111 -16.08 16.40 -7.81
CA LYS A 111 -16.35 15.01 -8.20
C LYS A 111 -17.37 14.29 -7.30
N LEU A 112 -17.72 14.86 -6.15
CA LEU A 112 -18.66 14.25 -5.20
C LEU A 112 -20.12 14.49 -5.60
N ASN A 113 -20.99 13.56 -5.19
CA ASN A 113 -22.44 13.70 -5.37
C ASN A 113 -23.02 14.69 -4.32
N ASN A 114 -24.17 15.29 -4.61
CA ASN A 114 -24.81 16.32 -3.79
C ASN A 114 -25.01 15.89 -2.32
N LYS A 115 -25.33 14.61 -2.07
CA LYS A 115 -25.44 14.07 -0.71
C LYS A 115 -24.10 14.07 0.05
N GLN A 116 -23.00 13.74 -0.62
CA GLN A 116 -21.66 13.72 -0.03
C GLN A 116 -21.14 15.13 0.20
N LYS A 117 -21.39 16.05 -0.74
CA LYS A 117 -21.10 17.48 -0.58
C LYS A 117 -21.81 18.05 0.65
N PHE A 118 -23.10 17.72 0.82
CA PHE A 118 -23.89 18.15 1.97
C PHE A 118 -23.33 17.65 3.31
N LEU A 119 -22.93 16.38 3.39
CA LEU A 119 -22.30 15.83 4.59
C LEU A 119 -21.00 16.54 4.95
N ILE A 120 -20.17 16.83 3.94
CA ILE A 120 -18.90 17.56 4.17
C ILE A 120 -19.17 18.98 4.64
N TYR A 121 -20.12 19.70 4.04
CA TYR A 121 -20.53 21.02 4.51
C TYR A 121 -20.98 20.99 5.97
N HIS A 122 -21.83 20.04 6.34
CA HIS A 122 -22.29 19.88 7.72
C HIS A 122 -21.14 19.58 8.68
N LEU A 123 -20.19 18.70 8.29
CA LEU A 123 -19.03 18.39 9.12
C LEU A 123 -18.14 19.62 9.34
N ILE A 124 -17.91 20.43 8.32
CA ILE A 124 -17.13 21.67 8.45
C ILE A 124 -17.84 22.65 9.38
N ASP A 125 -19.15 22.80 9.23
CA ASP A 125 -19.98 23.66 10.07
C ASP A 125 -19.89 23.23 11.55
N GLU A 126 -20.10 21.94 11.83
CA GLU A 126 -19.97 21.40 13.19
C GLU A 126 -18.56 21.54 13.76
N MET A 127 -17.52 21.31 12.95
CA MET A 127 -16.14 21.49 13.41
C MET A 127 -15.80 22.94 13.73
N LEU A 128 -16.32 23.91 12.97
CA LEU A 128 -16.15 25.34 13.25
C LEU A 128 -16.90 25.76 14.51
N ILE A 129 -18.09 25.17 14.75
CA ILE A 129 -18.87 25.40 15.97
C ILE A 129 -18.14 24.87 17.21
N GLN A 130 -17.46 23.73 17.12
CA GLN A 130 -16.69 23.14 18.22
C GLN A 130 -15.37 23.88 18.53
N GLN A 131 -14.90 24.75 17.64
CA GLN A 131 -13.64 25.49 17.81
C GLN A 131 -13.81 26.82 18.57
N ASP A 132 -15.07 27.28 18.76
CA ASP A 132 -15.43 28.53 19.45
C ASP A 132 -15.97 28.29 20.88
N ALA A 133 -15.82 27.07 21.42
CA ALA A 133 -16.19 26.77 22.81
C ALA A 133 -15.08 27.26 23.77
N PRO A 134 -15.40 28.11 24.77
CA PRO A 134 -14.42 28.79 25.65
C PRO A 134 -13.67 27.85 26.61
#